data_AF-A0A816XTW8-F1
#
_entry.id   AF-A0A816XTW8-F1
#
_cell.length_a   1.000
_cell.length_b   1.000
_cell.length_c   1.000
_cell.angle_alpha   90.00
_cell.angle_beta   90.00
_cell.angle_gamma   90.00
#
_symmetry.space_group_name_H-M   'P 1'
#
loop_
_entity.id
_entity.type
_entity.pdbx_description
1 polymer ?
#
loop_
_entity_poly.entity_id
_entity_poly.type
_entity_poly.pdbx_seq_one_letter_code
_entity_poly.pdbx_strand_id
1 'polypeptide(L)'
;MVRKKSVASKAKSRRESYKRQQEFHSKISRSWRILIVTVKAVKKFLSLRRSVKSTSFAQKSVTISENDFIDLNCINYRNNKDVRDTLCNKMQRHGEIDDQNIIKDVVKKILSRVCRLDSERKRQLKNRKHQRQIENNFNNKNSSLTISRQYKWWRKNCSQNVMLREKESQRLRKFYQKKYNNNIRFREKERIRINSHVSTKYHTSLNARENIKSQSKINVLNKYHSNSDFRNKLITQSRITILNKYHNDVDFRNKIKTQSKINNLNKYHNNSDFRNKHKARMKNEVLKRYYTDNSIRWKMIQDALNWYRRNNTMTRQQSRQLYNQRRRILKKYSIIDSHKCTSKHKNLYIENFKKFRNIIQEGPDYICISCGISLFRNQVIPFIEEKYLKQNMSFKMKEYIPSYFIDISSSELKWICRLCSDKIKKQQLPSRALLNKLEICEIPAELKKLNNLEKHLIALRLPFMKIVNLTSGKLSSRLAQKGTKGPLHCVPSDVQDTVTIL
;
A
#
# COMPACT_ATOMS: atom_id res chain seq x y z
N MET A 1 -84.68 -85.98 80.56
CA MET A 1 -84.97 -84.82 81.44
C MET A 1 -83.80 -83.83 81.41
N VAL A 2 -83.90 -82.75 80.64
CA VAL A 2 -82.89 -81.68 80.63
C VAL A 2 -83.14 -80.79 81.85
N ARG A 3 -82.35 -80.96 82.92
CA ARG A 3 -82.41 -80.09 84.11
C ARG A 3 -82.08 -78.64 83.69
N LYS A 4 -83.11 -77.82 83.53
CA LYS A 4 -82.96 -76.37 83.32
C LYS A 4 -82.19 -75.80 84.50
N LYS A 5 -80.91 -75.42 84.27
CA LYS A 5 -80.06 -74.77 85.27
C LYS A 5 -80.77 -73.53 85.80
N SER A 6 -80.87 -73.43 87.13
CA SER A 6 -81.55 -72.33 87.82
C SER A 6 -80.98 -70.97 87.42
N VAL A 7 -81.78 -69.92 87.54
CA VAL A 7 -81.36 -68.54 87.19
C VAL A 7 -80.06 -68.15 87.90
N ALA A 8 -79.86 -68.61 89.14
CA ALA A 8 -78.63 -68.44 89.90
C ALA A 8 -77.39 -69.07 89.22
N SER A 9 -77.54 -70.25 88.62
CA SER A 9 -76.47 -70.92 87.85
C SER A 9 -76.08 -70.12 86.60
N LYS A 10 -77.05 -69.52 85.89
CA LYS A 10 -76.77 -68.65 84.73
C LYS A 10 -76.10 -67.35 85.15
N ALA A 11 -76.49 -66.76 86.27
CA ALA A 11 -75.84 -65.55 86.81
C ALA A 11 -74.38 -65.81 87.22
N LYS A 12 -74.09 -66.96 87.84
CA LYS A 12 -72.72 -67.36 88.19
C LYS A 12 -71.85 -67.57 86.95
N SER A 13 -72.38 -68.26 85.92
CA SER A 13 -71.69 -68.44 84.64
C SER A 13 -71.39 -67.11 83.93
N ARG A 14 -72.32 -66.14 83.95
CA ARG A 14 -72.09 -64.80 83.40
C ARG A 14 -71.01 -64.03 84.16
N ARG A 15 -71.01 -64.06 85.50
CA ARG A 15 -69.95 -63.44 86.32
C ARG A 15 -68.58 -64.06 86.05
N GLU A 16 -68.50 -65.39 85.92
CA GLU A 16 -67.25 -66.07 85.56
C GLU A 16 -66.78 -65.71 84.14
N SER A 17 -67.69 -65.61 83.18
CA SER A 17 -67.38 -65.15 81.82
C SER A 17 -66.83 -63.72 81.81
N TYR A 18 -67.43 -62.82 82.60
CA TYR A 18 -66.97 -61.43 82.72
C TYR A 18 -65.59 -61.33 83.37
N LYS A 19 -65.33 -62.13 84.41
CA LYS A 19 -63.99 -62.25 85.02
C LYS A 19 -62.94 -62.75 84.02
N ARG A 20 -63.27 -63.77 83.21
CA ARG A 20 -62.37 -64.26 82.15
C ARG A 20 -62.10 -63.19 81.09
N GLN A 21 -63.10 -62.41 80.70
CA GLN A 21 -62.91 -61.28 79.78
C GLN A 21 -62.04 -60.19 80.39
N GLN A 22 -62.24 -59.83 81.67
CA GLN A 22 -61.37 -58.87 82.35
C GLN A 22 -59.92 -59.36 82.48
N GLU A 23 -59.70 -60.64 82.80
CA GLU A 23 -58.36 -61.24 82.81
C GLU A 23 -57.72 -61.23 81.42
N PHE A 24 -58.50 -61.52 80.38
CA PHE A 24 -58.04 -61.49 78.99
C PHE A 24 -57.64 -60.06 78.57
N HIS A 25 -58.46 -59.06 78.89
CA HIS A 25 -58.14 -57.65 78.65
C HIS A 25 -56.93 -57.18 79.47
N SER A 26 -56.77 -57.64 80.71
CA SER A 26 -55.59 -57.38 81.54
C SER A 26 -54.31 -57.98 80.93
N LYS A 27 -54.38 -59.22 80.43
CA LYS A 27 -53.26 -59.89 79.74
C LYS A 27 -52.90 -59.19 78.43
N ILE A 28 -53.88 -58.75 77.65
CA ILE A 28 -53.66 -57.96 76.43
C ILE A 28 -53.04 -56.60 76.78
N SER A 29 -53.56 -55.90 77.79
CA SER A 29 -53.03 -54.60 78.24
C SER A 29 -51.58 -54.70 78.71
N ARG A 30 -51.23 -55.74 79.49
CA ARG A 30 -49.83 -56.04 79.86
C ARG A 30 -48.96 -56.33 78.63
N SER A 31 -49.44 -57.14 77.70
CA SER A 31 -48.72 -57.47 76.46
C SER A 31 -48.47 -56.22 75.59
N TRP A 32 -49.48 -55.33 75.49
CA TRP A 32 -49.37 -54.05 74.80
C TRP A 32 -48.40 -53.09 75.49
N ARG A 33 -48.39 -53.03 76.83
CA ARG A 33 -47.39 -52.23 77.56
C ARG A 33 -45.97 -52.73 77.30
N ILE A 34 -45.75 -54.04 77.30
CA ILE A 34 -44.45 -54.65 76.97
C ILE A 34 -44.04 -54.31 75.53
N LEU A 35 -44.98 -54.39 74.58
CA LEU A 35 -44.74 -54.02 73.18
C LEU A 35 -44.37 -52.53 73.04
N ILE A 36 -45.07 -51.64 73.73
CA ILE A 36 -44.78 -50.19 73.70
C ILE A 36 -43.40 -49.90 74.29
N VAL A 37 -43.04 -50.52 75.41
CA VAL A 37 -41.73 -50.34 76.05
C VAL A 37 -40.61 -50.86 75.14
N THR A 38 -40.79 -52.02 74.51
CA THR A 38 -39.81 -52.59 73.58
C THR A 38 -39.65 -51.72 72.32
N VAL A 39 -40.74 -51.22 71.73
CA VAL A 39 -40.68 -50.31 70.57
C VAL A 39 -40.00 -48.98 70.94
N LYS A 40 -40.27 -48.41 72.12
CA LYS A 40 -39.56 -47.19 72.61
C LYS A 40 -38.07 -47.44 72.79
N ALA A 41 -37.68 -48.59 73.35
CA ALA A 41 -36.27 -48.98 73.51
C ALA A 41 -35.56 -49.11 72.16
N VAL A 42 -36.18 -49.76 71.18
CA VAL A 42 -35.65 -49.90 69.81
C VAL A 42 -35.52 -48.54 69.12
N LYS A 43 -36.51 -47.65 69.26
CA LYS A 43 -36.48 -46.30 68.67
C LYS A 43 -35.34 -45.46 69.26
N LYS A 44 -35.11 -45.52 70.58
CA LYS A 44 -34.00 -44.83 71.26
C LYS A 44 -32.63 -45.39 70.86
N PHE A 45 -32.53 -46.71 70.68
CA PHE A 45 -31.31 -47.35 70.17
C PHE A 45 -30.98 -46.91 68.73
N LEU A 46 -31.98 -46.83 67.86
CA LEU A 46 -31.80 -46.39 66.47
C LEU A 46 -31.47 -44.89 66.36
N SER A 47 -32.00 -44.04 67.25
CA SER A 47 -31.66 -42.61 67.27
C SER A 47 -30.20 -42.37 67.70
N LEU A 48 -29.73 -43.08 68.74
CA LEU A 48 -28.33 -43.03 69.17
C LEU A 48 -27.37 -43.52 68.07
N ARG A 49 -27.79 -44.49 67.25
CA ARG A 49 -26.97 -44.98 66.14
C ARG A 49 -26.89 -44.00 64.95
N ARG A 50 -27.88 -43.13 64.79
CA ARG A 50 -27.88 -42.09 63.73
C ARG A 50 -27.02 -40.89 64.11
N SER A 51 -26.96 -40.49 65.38
CA SER A 51 -26.13 -39.36 65.82
C SER A 51 -24.62 -39.62 65.70
N VAL A 52 -24.18 -40.88 65.84
CA VAL A 52 -22.77 -41.27 65.67
C VAL A 52 -22.27 -41.17 64.21
N LYS A 53 -23.18 -41.04 63.22
CA LYS A 53 -22.81 -40.90 61.80
C LYS A 53 -22.79 -39.46 61.29
N SER A 54 -23.31 -38.50 62.04
CA SER A 54 -23.48 -37.11 61.59
C SER A 54 -22.42 -36.13 62.13
N THR A 55 -21.52 -36.57 63.02
CA THR A 55 -20.45 -35.73 63.61
C THR A 55 -19.10 -35.80 62.90
N SER A 56 -18.98 -36.49 61.76
CA SER A 56 -17.69 -36.67 61.06
C SER A 56 -17.53 -35.86 59.76
N PHE A 57 -18.25 -34.76 59.57
CA PHE A 57 -18.13 -33.92 58.36
C PHE A 57 -18.32 -32.42 58.68
N ALA A 58 -17.33 -31.80 59.34
CA ALA A 58 -17.17 -30.35 59.34
C ALA A 58 -15.70 -29.93 59.59
N GLN A 59 -15.25 -28.99 58.75
CA GLN A 59 -14.04 -28.14 58.77
C GLN A 59 -12.75 -28.54 58.00
N LYS A 60 -12.43 -27.57 57.10
CA LYS A 60 -11.17 -27.09 56.49
C LYS A 60 -9.93 -27.21 57.42
N SER A 61 -8.65 -27.18 57.02
CA SER A 61 -7.92 -26.78 55.79
C SER A 61 -6.41 -27.12 55.92
N VAL A 62 -5.73 -27.36 54.80
CA VAL A 62 -4.38 -26.85 54.42
C VAL A 62 -3.13 -27.15 55.32
N THR A 63 -2.29 -28.05 54.77
CA THR A 63 -0.80 -28.12 54.66
C THR A 63 0.18 -28.22 55.85
N ILE A 64 1.04 -29.26 55.70
CA ILE A 64 2.50 -29.40 55.93
C ILE A 64 3.01 -30.23 57.13
N SER A 65 3.78 -31.25 56.72
CA SER A 65 4.90 -32.02 57.27
C SER A 65 4.92 -32.53 58.73
N GLU A 66 4.98 -33.87 58.80
CA GLU A 66 6.06 -34.67 59.41
C GLU A 66 6.80 -34.06 60.60
N ASN A 67 6.40 -34.44 61.80
CA ASN A 67 7.14 -35.41 62.63
C ASN A 67 6.34 -35.67 63.92
N ASP A 68 5.98 -36.93 64.13
CA ASP A 68 6.18 -37.66 65.40
C ASP A 68 5.33 -38.94 65.38
N PHE A 69 6.05 -40.04 65.16
CA PHE A 69 5.62 -41.40 65.44
C PHE A 69 5.39 -41.56 66.95
N ILE A 70 4.33 -42.28 67.33
CA ILE A 70 4.43 -43.48 68.16
C ILE A 70 3.13 -44.28 68.04
N ASP A 71 3.37 -45.58 67.93
CA ASP A 71 2.51 -46.76 68.03
C ASP A 71 1.38 -46.66 69.07
N LEU A 72 0.28 -47.37 68.80
CA LEU A 72 -0.30 -48.33 69.75
C LEU A 72 -1.53 -49.04 69.17
N ASN A 73 -1.30 -50.30 68.83
CA ASN A 73 -2.26 -51.39 68.85
C ASN A 73 -3.10 -51.43 70.15
N CYS A 74 -4.22 -52.16 70.04
CA CYS A 74 -5.02 -52.77 71.13
C CYS A 74 -6.10 -51.90 71.78
N ILE A 75 -7.38 -52.12 71.42
CA ILE A 75 -8.44 -52.25 72.44
C ILE A 75 -9.32 -53.45 72.10
N ASN A 76 -8.99 -54.56 72.76
CA ASN A 76 -9.87 -55.69 73.02
C ASN A 76 -10.95 -55.27 74.02
N TYR A 77 -12.23 -55.44 73.69
CA TYR A 77 -13.31 -55.39 74.67
C TYR A 77 -13.33 -56.70 75.47
N ARG A 78 -12.67 -56.70 76.63
CA ARG A 78 -12.86 -57.68 77.72
C ARG A 78 -13.85 -57.11 78.74
N ASN A 79 -14.88 -57.91 79.02
CA ASN A 79 -15.57 -58.13 80.30
C ASN A 79 -15.58 -57.00 81.34
N ASN A 80 -16.69 -56.26 81.43
CA ASN A 80 -17.14 -55.68 82.70
C ASN A 80 -18.17 -56.61 83.34
N LYS A 81 -17.67 -57.55 84.13
CA LYS A 81 -18.30 -57.96 85.39
C LYS A 81 -17.98 -56.85 86.42
N ASP A 82 -18.72 -56.83 87.51
CA ASP A 82 -18.54 -55.93 88.66
C ASP A 82 -19.37 -54.65 88.64
N VAL A 83 -20.71 -54.83 88.64
CA VAL A 83 -21.61 -54.03 89.49
C VAL A 83 -22.74 -54.94 89.97
N ARG A 84 -22.43 -55.80 90.94
CA ARG A 84 -23.39 -56.40 91.86
C ARG A 84 -22.69 -56.51 93.19
N ASP A 85 -23.15 -55.72 94.15
CA ASP A 85 -23.34 -56.07 95.56
C ASP A 85 -23.16 -54.81 96.40
N THR A 86 -24.28 -54.20 96.79
CA THR A 86 -24.54 -53.63 98.14
C THR A 86 -25.80 -52.77 98.11
N LEU A 87 -26.96 -53.36 98.40
CA LEU A 87 -27.98 -52.69 99.21
C LEU A 87 -29.03 -53.69 99.71
N CYS A 88 -29.27 -53.58 101.02
CA CYS A 88 -30.37 -54.10 101.82
C CYS A 88 -30.31 -55.56 102.30
N ASN A 89 -29.68 -55.69 103.47
CA ASN A 89 -30.25 -56.52 104.53
C ASN A 89 -31.51 -55.87 105.12
N LYS A 90 -32.42 -56.78 105.54
CA LYS A 90 -33.57 -56.64 106.45
C LYS A 90 -34.94 -56.23 105.89
N MET A 91 -35.78 -57.27 105.86
CA MET A 91 -37.16 -57.38 106.36
C MET A 91 -38.26 -57.68 105.34
N GLN A 92 -38.74 -58.93 105.44
CA GLN A 92 -40.13 -59.37 105.32
C GLN A 92 -40.81 -59.19 103.95
N ARG A 93 -40.87 -60.29 103.18
CA ARG A 93 -42.11 -61.06 102.96
C ARG A 93 -41.83 -62.29 102.08
N HIS A 94 -42.05 -63.47 102.66
CA HIS A 94 -42.16 -64.75 101.94
C HIS A 94 -43.27 -64.65 100.88
N GLY A 95 -42.97 -64.91 99.60
CA GLY A 95 -44.01 -65.12 98.58
C GLY A 95 -43.65 -64.90 97.09
N GLU A 96 -42.64 -64.09 96.73
CA GLU A 96 -42.45 -63.63 95.32
C GLU A 96 -41.13 -64.07 94.62
N ILE A 97 -40.36 -65.01 95.20
CA ILE A 97 -39.01 -65.37 94.70
C ILE A 97 -39.03 -66.42 93.58
N ASP A 98 -40.09 -67.23 93.44
CA ASP A 98 -40.11 -68.29 92.41
C ASP A 98 -40.42 -67.77 91.00
N ASP A 99 -41.25 -66.73 90.85
CA ASP A 99 -41.61 -66.18 89.54
C ASP A 99 -40.45 -65.44 88.86
N GLN A 100 -39.56 -64.79 89.62
CA GLN A 100 -38.40 -64.10 89.06
C GLN A 100 -37.33 -65.06 88.50
N ASN A 101 -37.19 -66.23 89.11
CA ASN A 101 -36.24 -67.25 88.64
C ASN A 101 -36.77 -67.96 87.38
N ILE A 102 -38.08 -68.21 87.31
CA ILE A 102 -38.74 -68.75 86.11
C ILE A 102 -38.61 -67.75 84.93
N ILE A 103 -38.87 -66.45 85.17
CA ILE A 103 -38.73 -65.42 84.13
C ILE A 103 -37.28 -65.31 83.65
N LYS A 104 -36.29 -65.34 84.55
CA LYS A 104 -34.87 -65.34 84.17
C LYS A 104 -34.51 -66.54 83.30
N ASP A 105 -35.01 -67.72 83.61
CA ASP A 105 -34.68 -68.94 82.86
C ASP A 105 -35.36 -68.99 81.48
N VAL A 106 -36.61 -68.51 81.40
CA VAL A 106 -37.33 -68.34 80.12
C VAL A 106 -36.64 -67.29 79.24
N VAL A 107 -36.24 -66.14 79.80
CA VAL A 107 -35.51 -65.11 79.06
C VAL A 107 -34.16 -65.64 78.58
N LYS A 108 -33.45 -66.42 79.40
CA LYS A 108 -32.17 -67.05 79.02
C LYS A 108 -32.34 -68.06 77.89
N LYS A 109 -33.40 -68.88 77.91
CA LYS A 109 -33.74 -69.82 76.82
C LYS A 109 -34.14 -69.10 75.53
N ILE A 110 -34.93 -68.03 75.62
CA ILE A 110 -35.31 -67.22 74.46
C ILE A 110 -34.09 -66.52 73.87
N LEU A 111 -33.26 -65.87 74.68
CA LEU A 111 -32.03 -65.21 74.23
C LEU A 111 -31.06 -66.20 73.59
N SER A 112 -30.87 -67.39 74.19
CA SER A 112 -30.04 -68.45 73.61
C SER A 112 -30.55 -68.89 72.24
N ARG A 113 -31.88 -69.05 72.08
CA ARG A 113 -32.50 -69.46 70.81
C ARG A 113 -32.42 -68.35 69.75
N VAL A 114 -32.65 -67.10 70.13
CA VAL A 114 -32.51 -65.94 69.24
C VAL A 114 -31.05 -65.76 68.80
N CYS A 115 -30.09 -65.88 69.72
CA CYS A 115 -28.66 -65.84 69.39
C CYS A 115 -28.24 -66.98 68.47
N ARG A 116 -28.75 -68.21 68.66
CA ARG A 116 -28.52 -69.34 67.75
C ARG A 116 -29.08 -69.07 66.36
N LEU A 117 -30.32 -68.62 66.26
CA LEU A 117 -30.97 -68.32 64.98
C LEU A 117 -30.29 -67.15 64.24
N ASP A 118 -29.87 -66.11 64.96
CA ASP A 118 -29.11 -64.99 64.36
C ASP A 118 -27.72 -65.43 63.90
N SER A 119 -27.07 -66.32 64.65
CA SER A 119 -25.78 -66.92 64.26
C SER A 119 -25.91 -67.79 63.01
N GLU A 120 -26.94 -68.63 62.94
CA GLU A 120 -27.26 -69.45 61.76
C GLU A 120 -27.61 -68.58 60.55
N ARG A 121 -28.44 -67.53 60.73
CA ARG A 121 -28.78 -66.58 59.68
C ARG A 121 -27.54 -65.84 59.16
N LYS A 122 -26.64 -65.40 60.05
CA LYS A 122 -25.35 -64.80 59.68
C LYS A 122 -24.45 -65.78 58.93
N ARG A 123 -24.42 -67.06 59.32
CA ARG A 123 -23.68 -68.12 58.64
C ARG A 123 -24.23 -68.37 57.23
N GLN A 124 -25.55 -68.47 57.07
CA GLN A 124 -26.19 -68.62 55.76
C GLN A 124 -25.95 -67.41 54.86
N LEU A 125 -26.00 -66.18 55.40
CA LEU A 125 -25.68 -64.96 54.65
C LEU A 125 -24.22 -64.92 54.19
N LYS A 126 -23.27 -65.37 55.03
CA LYS A 126 -21.86 -65.52 54.64
C LYS A 126 -21.71 -66.55 53.51
N ASN A 127 -22.37 -67.70 53.62
CA ASN A 127 -22.32 -68.75 52.59
C ASN A 127 -22.91 -68.26 51.25
N ARG A 128 -24.05 -67.56 51.26
CA ARG A 128 -24.64 -66.97 50.04
C ARG A 128 -23.76 -65.90 49.41
N LYS A 129 -23.08 -65.07 50.23
CA LYS A 129 -22.11 -64.10 49.72
C LYS A 129 -20.91 -64.78 49.08
N HIS A 130 -20.41 -65.86 49.69
CA HIS A 130 -19.30 -66.63 49.16
C HIS A 130 -19.67 -67.32 47.83
N GLN A 131 -20.84 -67.95 47.74
CA GLN A 131 -21.34 -68.52 46.48
C GLN A 131 -21.49 -67.48 45.36
N ARG A 132 -22.08 -66.32 45.64
CA ARG A 132 -22.18 -65.22 44.66
C ARG A 132 -20.82 -64.71 44.20
N GLN A 133 -19.84 -64.65 45.10
CA GLN A 133 -18.47 -64.28 44.73
C GLN A 133 -17.80 -65.34 43.85
N ILE A 134 -18.02 -66.63 44.13
CA ILE A 134 -17.53 -67.72 43.30
C ILE A 134 -18.16 -67.67 41.91
N GLU A 135 -19.48 -67.53 41.80
CA GLU A 135 -20.20 -67.41 40.52
C GLU A 135 -19.76 -66.18 39.71
N ASN A 136 -19.63 -65.02 40.36
CA ASN A 136 -19.13 -63.81 39.70
C ASN A 136 -17.68 -63.95 39.24
N ASN A 137 -16.82 -64.61 40.03
CA ASN A 137 -15.44 -64.87 39.65
C ASN A 137 -15.35 -65.89 38.49
N PHE A 138 -16.21 -66.90 38.48
CA PHE A 138 -16.28 -67.89 37.40
C PHE A 138 -16.77 -67.26 36.10
N ASN A 139 -17.83 -66.45 36.16
CA ASN A 139 -18.38 -65.72 35.00
C ASN A 139 -17.39 -64.66 34.47
N ASN A 140 -16.68 -63.93 35.34
CA ASN A 140 -15.65 -62.98 34.92
C ASN A 140 -14.42 -63.68 34.31
N LYS A 141 -14.01 -64.84 34.84
CA LYS A 141 -12.92 -65.63 34.25
C LYS A 141 -13.32 -66.16 32.87
N ASN A 142 -14.53 -66.68 32.71
CA ASN A 142 -15.00 -67.17 31.42
C ASN A 142 -15.21 -66.04 30.40
N SER A 143 -15.75 -64.88 30.80
CA SER A 143 -15.89 -63.74 29.89
C SER A 143 -14.52 -63.19 29.46
N SER A 144 -13.54 -63.09 30.38
CA SER A 144 -12.21 -62.61 30.03
C SER A 144 -11.44 -63.59 29.14
N LEU A 145 -11.62 -64.91 29.33
CA LEU A 145 -11.05 -65.94 28.47
C LEU A 145 -11.65 -65.89 27.06
N THR A 146 -12.96 -65.67 26.92
CA THR A 146 -13.63 -65.55 25.62
C THR A 146 -13.23 -64.27 24.89
N ILE A 147 -13.14 -63.13 25.60
CA ILE A 147 -12.65 -61.85 25.06
C ILE A 147 -11.17 -61.97 24.68
N SER A 148 -10.34 -62.65 25.47
CA SER A 148 -8.92 -62.88 25.19
C SER A 148 -8.72 -63.78 23.97
N ARG A 149 -9.54 -64.83 23.80
CA ARG A 149 -9.54 -65.70 22.61
C ARG A 149 -9.99 -64.93 21.36
N GLN A 150 -11.06 -64.15 21.44
CA GLN A 150 -11.52 -63.27 20.34
C GLN A 150 -10.46 -62.23 19.99
N TYR A 151 -9.81 -61.61 20.97
CA TYR A 151 -8.76 -60.63 20.76
C TYR A 151 -7.50 -61.25 20.13
N LYS A 152 -7.09 -62.45 20.56
CA LYS A 152 -5.98 -63.21 19.96
C LYS A 152 -6.28 -63.61 18.51
N TRP A 153 -7.49 -64.11 18.23
CA TRP A 153 -7.95 -64.43 16.88
C TRP A 153 -7.95 -63.19 15.98
N TRP A 154 -8.49 -62.07 16.49
CA TRP A 154 -8.52 -60.79 15.78
C TRP A 154 -7.12 -60.24 15.50
N ARG A 155 -6.20 -60.31 16.48
CA ARG A 155 -4.78 -59.93 16.31
C ARG A 155 -4.09 -60.73 15.21
N LYS A 156 -4.33 -62.05 15.18
CA LYS A 156 -3.75 -62.97 14.19
C LYS A 156 -4.27 -62.67 12.79
N ASN A 157 -5.57 -62.44 12.65
CA ASN A 157 -6.20 -62.09 11.38
C ASN A 157 -5.81 -60.70 10.86
N CYS A 158 -5.71 -59.68 11.73
CA CYS A 158 -5.14 -58.40 11.34
C CYS A 158 -3.65 -58.56 10.93
N SER A 159 -2.86 -59.39 11.59
CA SER A 159 -1.45 -59.59 11.20
C SER A 159 -1.28 -60.22 9.80
N GLN A 160 -2.25 -61.02 9.36
CA GLN A 160 -2.16 -61.75 8.08
C GLN A 160 -2.92 -61.06 6.94
N ASN A 161 -3.94 -60.24 7.22
CA ASN A 161 -4.76 -59.61 6.20
C ASN A 161 -4.55 -58.09 6.14
N VAL A 162 -3.85 -57.63 5.09
CA VAL A 162 -3.51 -56.22 4.85
C VAL A 162 -4.77 -55.35 4.75
N MET A 163 -5.80 -55.80 4.03
CA MET A 163 -7.06 -55.07 3.85
C MET A 163 -7.82 -54.84 5.17
N LEU A 164 -7.80 -55.82 6.09
CA LEU A 164 -8.39 -55.67 7.41
C LEU A 164 -7.59 -54.71 8.30
N ARG A 165 -6.25 -54.72 8.24
CA ARG A 165 -5.40 -53.72 8.92
C ARG A 165 -5.69 -52.31 8.45
N GLU A 166 -5.84 -52.14 7.15
CA GLU A 166 -6.00 -50.83 6.55
C GLU A 166 -7.37 -50.23 6.86
N LYS A 167 -8.45 -51.04 6.77
CA LYS A 167 -9.79 -50.65 7.22
C LYS A 167 -9.83 -50.27 8.70
N GLU A 168 -9.14 -51.02 9.56
CA GLU A 168 -9.10 -50.72 10.99
C GLU A 168 -8.24 -49.49 11.31
N SER A 169 -7.10 -49.32 10.63
CA SER A 169 -6.28 -48.11 10.72
C SER A 169 -7.09 -46.88 10.30
N GLN A 170 -7.88 -46.97 9.23
CA GLN A 170 -8.77 -45.89 8.81
C GLN A 170 -9.87 -45.61 9.83
N ARG A 171 -10.51 -46.63 10.41
CA ARG A 171 -11.50 -46.47 11.48
C ARG A 171 -10.89 -45.78 12.71
N LEU A 172 -9.73 -46.22 13.15
CA LEU A 172 -8.99 -45.61 14.26
C LEU A 172 -8.58 -44.17 13.95
N ARG A 173 -8.09 -43.87 12.74
CA ARG A 173 -7.79 -42.49 12.30
C ARG A 173 -9.03 -41.60 12.37
N LYS A 174 -10.17 -42.05 11.83
CA LYS A 174 -11.44 -41.32 11.88
C LYS A 174 -11.90 -41.09 13.33
N PHE A 175 -11.80 -42.11 14.18
CA PHE A 175 -12.13 -42.00 15.60
C PHE A 175 -11.22 -40.99 16.32
N TYR A 176 -9.89 -41.09 16.11
CA TYR A 176 -8.92 -40.15 16.68
C TYR A 176 -9.13 -38.73 16.19
N GLN A 177 -9.40 -38.53 14.90
CA GLN A 177 -9.67 -37.22 14.32
C GLN A 177 -10.96 -36.61 14.88
N LYS A 178 -12.03 -37.41 15.01
CA LYS A 178 -13.28 -36.99 15.66
C LYS A 178 -13.05 -36.63 17.13
N LYS A 179 -12.24 -37.40 17.85
CA LYS A 179 -11.87 -37.13 19.26
C LYS A 179 -11.01 -35.87 19.41
N TYR A 180 -10.08 -35.64 18.49
CA TYR A 180 -9.22 -34.44 18.48
C TYR A 180 -10.02 -33.17 18.18
N ASN A 181 -10.97 -33.23 17.24
CA ASN A 181 -11.83 -32.10 16.87
C ASN A 181 -12.87 -31.77 17.94
N ASN A 182 -13.40 -32.78 18.65
CA ASN A 182 -14.53 -32.55 19.57
C ASN A 182 -14.10 -32.38 21.03
N ASN A 183 -12.90 -32.84 21.43
CA ASN A 183 -12.47 -32.80 22.83
C ASN A 183 -11.23 -31.91 23.00
N ILE A 184 -11.46 -30.70 23.53
CA ILE A 184 -10.41 -29.69 23.77
C ILE A 184 -9.34 -30.23 24.75
N ARG A 185 -9.75 -30.92 25.82
CA ARG A 185 -8.81 -31.47 26.83
C ARG A 185 -7.90 -32.55 26.23
N PHE A 186 -8.43 -33.38 25.34
CA PHE A 186 -7.65 -34.36 24.60
C PHE A 186 -6.67 -33.70 23.63
N ARG A 187 -7.13 -32.66 22.91
CA ARG A 187 -6.30 -31.87 21.99
C ARG A 187 -5.11 -31.22 22.69
N GLU A 188 -5.36 -30.59 23.84
CA GLU A 188 -4.33 -29.90 24.62
C GLU A 188 -3.30 -30.89 25.17
N LYS A 189 -3.77 -32.02 25.74
CA LYS A 189 -2.90 -33.09 26.24
C LYS A 189 -2.01 -33.67 25.13
N GLU A 190 -2.57 -33.87 23.94
CA GLU A 190 -1.81 -34.41 22.81
C GLU A 190 -0.82 -33.39 22.23
N ARG A 191 -1.21 -32.10 22.18
CA ARG A 191 -0.30 -31.01 21.79
C ARG A 191 0.90 -30.91 22.74
N ILE A 192 0.66 -31.00 24.05
CA ILE A 192 1.74 -31.00 25.06
C ILE A 192 2.66 -32.20 24.84
N ARG A 193 2.10 -33.41 24.63
CA ARG A 193 2.89 -34.62 24.38
C ARG A 193 3.75 -34.49 23.13
N ILE A 194 3.18 -34.03 22.02
CA ILE A 194 3.89 -33.83 20.75
C ILE A 194 4.98 -32.77 20.92
N ASN A 195 4.69 -31.63 21.55
CA ASN A 195 5.67 -30.57 21.78
C ASN A 195 6.81 -31.04 22.69
N SER A 196 6.49 -31.78 23.75
CA SER A 196 7.48 -32.39 24.63
C SER A 196 8.41 -33.31 23.84
N HIS A 197 7.86 -34.21 23.03
CA HIS A 197 8.63 -35.16 22.21
C HIS A 197 9.48 -34.49 21.12
N VAL A 198 8.93 -33.50 20.43
CA VAL A 198 9.66 -32.70 19.43
C VAL A 198 10.79 -31.92 20.09
N SER A 199 10.54 -31.34 21.26
CA SER A 199 11.56 -30.65 22.06
C SER A 199 12.66 -31.61 22.51
N THR A 200 12.32 -32.78 23.05
CA THR A 200 13.33 -33.78 23.46
C THR A 200 14.18 -34.19 22.27
N LYS A 201 13.56 -34.52 21.12
CA LYS A 201 14.29 -34.89 19.89
C LYS A 201 15.17 -33.77 19.35
N TYR A 202 14.74 -32.51 19.44
CA TYR A 202 15.54 -31.35 19.00
C TYR A 202 16.81 -31.15 19.85
N HIS A 203 16.77 -31.54 21.13
CA HIS A 203 17.91 -31.45 22.03
C HIS A 203 18.83 -32.67 21.97
N THR A 204 18.29 -33.87 21.75
CA THR A 204 19.06 -35.13 21.81
C THR A 204 19.66 -35.57 20.47
N SER A 205 19.13 -35.13 19.33
CA SER A 205 19.59 -35.56 18.01
C SER A 205 19.97 -34.39 17.10
N LEU A 206 21.22 -34.38 16.62
CA LEU A 206 21.71 -33.42 15.63
C LEU A 206 20.89 -33.46 14.33
N ASN A 207 20.64 -34.66 13.80
CA ASN A 207 19.88 -34.85 12.56
C ASN A 207 18.42 -34.37 12.71
N ALA A 208 17.78 -34.61 13.87
CA ALA A 208 16.45 -34.08 14.14
C ALA A 208 16.44 -32.55 14.26
N ARG A 209 17.47 -31.97 14.89
CA ARG A 209 17.65 -30.51 15.00
C ARG A 209 17.80 -29.85 13.63
N GLU A 210 18.62 -30.42 12.75
CA GLU A 210 18.82 -29.90 11.40
C GLU A 210 17.57 -30.05 10.53
N ASN A 211 16.87 -31.18 10.61
CA ASN A 211 15.61 -31.36 9.91
C ASN A 211 14.52 -30.37 10.39
N ILE A 212 14.39 -30.14 11.70
CA ILE A 212 13.43 -29.15 12.24
C ILE A 212 13.80 -27.72 11.81
N LYS A 213 15.10 -27.37 11.80
CA LYS A 213 15.58 -26.07 11.29
C LYS A 213 15.29 -25.90 9.79
N SER A 214 15.50 -26.95 9.00
CA SER A 214 15.25 -26.93 7.56
C SER A 214 13.77 -26.82 7.25
N GLN A 215 12.93 -27.62 7.93
CA GLN A 215 11.49 -27.59 7.74
C GLN A 215 10.87 -26.27 8.21
N SER A 216 11.36 -25.68 9.31
CA SER A 216 10.90 -24.35 9.76
C SER A 216 11.28 -23.25 8.77
N LYS A 217 12.48 -23.29 8.18
CA LYS A 217 12.85 -22.38 7.08
C LYS A 217 11.91 -22.50 5.89
N ILE A 218 11.65 -23.73 5.43
CA ILE A 218 10.72 -23.99 4.30
C ILE A 218 9.32 -23.47 4.62
N ASN A 219 8.82 -23.73 5.83
CA ASN A 219 7.50 -23.27 6.25
C ASN A 219 7.39 -21.73 6.30
N VAL A 220 8.43 -21.04 6.77
CA VAL A 220 8.49 -19.57 6.77
C VAL A 220 8.53 -19.03 5.34
N LEU A 221 9.31 -19.64 4.45
CA LEU A 221 9.37 -19.29 3.02
C LEU A 221 8.00 -19.47 2.34
N ASN A 222 7.37 -20.63 2.53
CA ASN A 222 6.05 -20.92 1.98
C ASN A 222 5.02 -19.92 2.49
N LYS A 223 5.05 -19.58 3.79
CA LYS A 223 4.17 -18.57 4.37
C LYS A 223 4.46 -17.16 3.85
N TYR A 224 5.72 -16.82 3.58
CA TYR A 224 6.11 -15.53 3.00
C TYR A 224 5.59 -15.36 1.56
N HIS A 225 5.55 -16.43 0.78
CA HIS A 225 5.01 -16.41 -0.59
C HIS A 225 3.49 -16.47 -0.63
N SER A 226 2.86 -17.26 0.24
CA SER A 226 1.41 -17.50 0.22
C SER A 226 0.59 -16.44 0.96
N ASN A 227 1.15 -15.76 1.96
CA ASN A 227 0.41 -14.83 2.82
C ASN A 227 1.00 -13.41 2.72
N SER A 228 0.28 -12.52 2.06
CA SER A 228 0.68 -11.11 1.87
C SER A 228 0.83 -10.34 3.17
N ASP A 229 -0.02 -10.59 4.17
CA ASP A 229 0.01 -9.88 5.46
C ASP A 229 1.22 -10.27 6.28
N PHE A 230 1.54 -11.57 6.31
CA PHE A 230 2.75 -12.08 6.93
C PHE A 230 4.01 -11.51 6.25
N ARG A 231 4.02 -11.47 4.92
CA ARG A 231 5.09 -10.87 4.13
C ARG A 231 5.28 -9.39 4.48
N ASN A 232 4.20 -8.61 4.48
CA ASN A 232 4.24 -7.19 4.77
C ASN A 232 4.69 -6.92 6.21
N LYS A 233 4.21 -7.70 7.20
CA LYS A 233 4.66 -7.61 8.59
C LYS A 233 6.16 -7.90 8.76
N LEU A 234 6.70 -8.89 8.05
CA LEU A 234 8.14 -9.17 8.08
C LEU A 234 8.96 -8.05 7.41
N ILE A 235 8.48 -7.50 6.30
CA ILE A 235 9.13 -6.37 5.62
C ILE A 235 9.13 -5.13 6.53
N THR A 236 8.02 -4.81 7.20
CA THR A 236 7.97 -3.66 8.11
C THR A 236 8.87 -3.86 9.31
N GLN A 237 8.85 -5.04 9.94
CA GLN A 237 9.72 -5.33 11.08
C GLN A 237 11.21 -5.28 10.72
N SER A 238 11.59 -5.82 9.56
CA SER A 238 12.97 -5.74 9.06
C SER A 238 13.38 -4.30 8.74
N ARG A 239 12.51 -3.48 8.15
CA ARG A 239 12.78 -2.05 7.93
C ARG A 239 13.00 -1.29 9.23
N ILE A 240 12.15 -1.49 10.23
CA ILE A 240 12.27 -0.84 11.55
C ILE A 240 13.61 -1.21 12.20
N THR A 241 13.96 -2.49 12.20
CA THR A 241 15.23 -2.95 12.78
C THR A 241 16.46 -2.40 12.03
N ILE A 242 16.42 -2.35 10.70
CA ILE A 242 17.50 -1.72 9.90
C ILE A 242 17.60 -0.22 10.17
N LEU A 243 16.48 0.50 10.26
CA LEU A 243 16.46 1.92 10.58
C LEU A 243 17.03 2.18 11.98
N ASN A 244 16.60 1.42 12.98
CA ASN A 244 17.13 1.53 14.34
C ASN A 244 18.65 1.27 14.37
N LYS A 245 19.13 0.25 13.66
CA LYS A 245 20.57 0.01 13.51
C LYS A 245 21.27 1.17 12.82
N TYR A 246 20.70 1.71 11.74
CA TYR A 246 21.28 2.85 11.03
C TYR A 246 21.37 4.11 11.92
N HIS A 247 20.42 4.32 12.84
CA HIS A 247 20.42 5.44 13.78
C HIS A 247 21.36 5.26 14.97
N ASN A 248 21.51 4.04 15.48
CA ASN A 248 22.22 3.81 16.74
C ASN A 248 23.64 3.25 16.54
N ASP A 249 23.92 2.60 15.41
CA ASP A 249 25.22 1.98 15.11
C ASP A 249 25.95 2.76 14.01
N VAL A 250 27.04 3.43 14.41
CA VAL A 250 27.86 4.28 13.54
C VAL A 250 28.60 3.45 12.50
N ASP A 251 29.10 2.26 12.84
CA ASP A 251 29.85 1.39 11.94
C ASP A 251 28.92 0.80 10.87
N PHE A 252 27.74 0.34 11.29
CA PHE A 252 26.70 -0.10 10.36
C PHE A 252 26.28 1.04 9.42
N ARG A 253 26.09 2.25 9.93
CA ARG A 253 25.76 3.44 9.12
C ARG A 253 26.86 3.73 8.09
N ASN A 254 28.12 3.74 8.52
CA ASN A 254 29.25 4.01 7.64
C ASN A 254 29.38 2.93 6.56
N LYS A 255 29.22 1.65 6.93
CA LYS A 255 29.21 0.52 5.99
C LYS A 255 28.09 0.63 4.96
N ILE A 256 26.88 1.01 5.35
CA ILE A 256 25.77 1.23 4.41
C ILE A 256 26.07 2.42 3.49
N LYS A 257 26.65 3.51 4.00
CA LYS A 257 27.04 4.67 3.19
C LYS A 257 28.13 4.32 2.17
N THR A 258 29.17 3.58 2.55
CA THR A 258 30.24 3.16 1.65
C THR A 258 29.69 2.21 0.57
N GLN A 259 28.89 1.22 0.97
CA GLN A 259 28.26 0.30 0.01
C GLN A 259 27.33 1.02 -0.96
N SER A 260 26.54 2.00 -0.48
CA SER A 260 25.67 2.82 -1.33
C SER A 260 26.48 3.65 -2.33
N LYS A 261 27.63 4.22 -1.93
CA LYS A 261 28.53 4.93 -2.85
C LYS A 261 29.07 4.01 -3.94
N ILE A 262 29.57 2.83 -3.58
CA ILE A 262 30.08 1.83 -4.53
C ILE A 262 28.98 1.40 -5.49
N ASN A 263 27.78 1.08 -4.98
CA ASN A 263 26.65 0.68 -5.80
C ASN A 263 26.20 1.79 -6.76
N ASN A 264 26.20 3.05 -6.32
CA ASN A 264 25.86 4.19 -7.18
C ASN A 264 26.92 4.45 -8.25
N LEU A 265 28.21 4.29 -7.93
CA LEU A 265 29.30 4.33 -8.90
C LEU A 265 29.13 3.23 -9.95
N ASN A 266 28.93 1.99 -9.52
CA ASN A 266 28.70 0.86 -10.42
C ASN A 266 27.48 1.10 -11.32
N LYS A 267 26.37 1.60 -10.76
CA LYS A 267 25.19 2.00 -11.54
C LYS A 267 25.50 3.12 -12.54
N TYR A 268 26.29 4.12 -12.15
CA TYR A 268 26.66 5.22 -13.03
C TYR A 268 27.51 4.76 -14.22
N HIS A 269 28.42 3.81 -14.01
CA HIS A 269 29.25 3.27 -15.09
C HIS A 269 28.46 2.32 -16.01
N ASN A 270 27.67 1.42 -15.42
CA ASN A 270 27.07 0.30 -16.16
C ASN A 270 25.65 0.58 -16.69
N ASN A 271 24.95 1.61 -16.18
CA ASN A 271 23.59 1.93 -16.61
C ASN A 271 23.54 3.33 -17.26
N SER A 272 23.34 3.36 -18.59
CA SER A 272 23.24 4.58 -19.39
C SER A 272 22.09 5.49 -18.95
N ASP A 273 20.91 4.95 -18.68
CA ASP A 273 19.72 5.72 -18.30
C ASP A 273 19.90 6.38 -16.93
N PHE A 274 20.42 5.63 -15.95
CA PHE A 274 20.73 6.16 -14.64
C PHE A 274 21.76 7.29 -14.74
N ARG A 275 22.83 7.09 -15.52
CA ARG A 275 23.87 8.10 -15.78
C ARG A 275 23.30 9.36 -16.43
N ASN A 276 22.45 9.21 -17.45
CA ASN A 276 21.83 10.33 -18.15
C ASN A 276 20.88 11.11 -17.24
N LYS A 277 20.01 10.42 -16.49
CA LYS A 277 19.13 11.05 -15.48
C LYS A 277 19.94 11.75 -14.37
N HIS A 278 21.01 11.12 -13.91
CA HIS A 278 21.89 11.72 -12.90
C HIS A 278 22.57 13.00 -13.42
N LYS A 279 23.13 12.97 -14.64
CA LYS A 279 23.71 14.16 -15.31
C LYS A 279 22.68 15.28 -15.48
N ALA A 280 21.48 14.96 -15.93
CA ALA A 280 20.40 15.94 -16.09
C ALA A 280 20.01 16.59 -14.76
N ARG A 281 19.86 15.79 -13.69
CA ARG A 281 19.56 16.29 -12.34
C ARG A 281 20.67 17.20 -11.82
N MET A 282 21.93 16.78 -11.93
CA MET A 282 23.07 17.59 -11.49
C MET A 282 23.15 18.90 -12.28
N LYS A 283 22.93 18.87 -13.60
CA LYS A 283 22.87 20.07 -14.43
C LYS A 283 21.76 21.04 -13.97
N ASN A 284 20.57 20.52 -13.66
CA ASN A 284 19.45 21.33 -13.18
C ASN A 284 19.72 21.92 -11.79
N GLU A 285 20.34 21.18 -10.87
CA GLU A 285 20.72 21.72 -9.57
C GLU A 285 21.75 22.84 -9.69
N VAL A 286 22.77 22.66 -10.53
CA VAL A 286 23.78 23.70 -10.78
C VAL A 286 23.15 24.94 -11.40
N LEU A 287 22.26 24.77 -12.40
CA LEU A 287 21.53 25.88 -12.99
C LEU A 287 20.67 26.60 -11.94
N LYS A 288 19.95 25.86 -11.09
CA LYS A 288 19.16 26.46 -10.01
C LYS A 288 20.03 27.32 -9.10
N ARG A 289 21.17 26.77 -8.63
CA ARG A 289 22.14 27.52 -7.80
C ARG A 289 22.70 28.75 -8.51
N TYR A 290 22.98 28.65 -9.81
CA TYR A 290 23.47 29.76 -10.62
C TYR A 290 22.49 30.93 -10.69
N TYR A 291 21.18 30.67 -10.74
CA TYR A 291 20.16 31.72 -10.76
C TYR A 291 19.80 32.26 -9.38
N THR A 292 19.86 31.43 -8.33
CA THR A 292 19.45 31.82 -6.97
C THR A 292 20.56 32.47 -6.16
N ASP A 293 21.82 32.04 -6.34
CA ASP A 293 22.95 32.47 -5.52
C ASP A 293 23.94 33.29 -6.34
N ASN A 294 24.01 34.58 -6.02
CA ASN A 294 24.87 35.52 -6.73
C ASN A 294 26.37 35.21 -6.53
N SER A 295 26.77 34.69 -5.37
CA SER A 295 28.17 34.36 -5.06
C SER A 295 28.68 33.19 -5.90
N ILE A 296 27.87 32.13 -6.01
CA ILE A 296 28.14 30.96 -6.85
C ILE A 296 28.18 31.37 -8.32
N ARG A 297 27.25 32.22 -8.74
CA ARG A 297 27.21 32.77 -10.11
C ARG A 297 28.51 33.47 -10.47
N TRP A 298 28.99 34.38 -9.64
CA TRP A 298 30.24 35.09 -9.86
C TRP A 298 31.45 34.16 -9.89
N LYS A 299 31.53 33.20 -8.96
CA LYS A 299 32.61 32.20 -8.95
C LYS A 299 32.65 31.38 -10.25
N MET A 300 31.50 30.90 -10.73
CA MET A 300 31.41 30.15 -11.98
C MET A 300 31.83 30.99 -13.20
N ILE A 301 31.48 32.27 -13.24
CA ILE A 301 31.92 33.19 -14.30
C ILE A 301 33.44 33.36 -14.26
N GLN A 302 34.02 33.57 -13.07
CA GLN A 302 35.47 33.72 -12.90
C GLN A 302 36.22 32.46 -13.31
N ASP A 303 35.75 31.28 -12.90
CA ASP A 303 36.34 29.99 -13.30
C ASP A 303 36.29 29.79 -14.82
N ALA A 304 35.18 30.13 -15.46
CA ALA A 304 35.05 30.09 -16.90
C ALA A 304 36.05 31.04 -17.59
N LEU A 305 36.16 32.29 -17.13
CA LEU A 305 37.12 33.26 -17.65
C LEU A 305 38.57 32.78 -17.49
N ASN A 306 38.93 32.23 -16.33
CA ASN A 306 40.25 31.68 -16.06
C ASN A 306 40.56 30.49 -16.96
N TRP A 307 39.60 29.58 -17.16
CA TRP A 307 39.73 28.48 -18.10
C TRP A 307 39.91 28.98 -19.53
N TYR A 308 39.17 30.02 -19.94
CA TYR A 308 39.36 30.65 -21.25
C TYR A 308 40.76 31.24 -21.39
N ARG A 309 41.26 32.02 -20.42
CA ARG A 309 42.61 32.60 -20.47
C ARG A 309 43.69 31.53 -20.62
N ARG A 310 43.62 30.45 -19.81
CA ARG A 310 44.59 29.34 -19.86
C ARG A 310 44.54 28.56 -21.18
N ASN A 311 43.35 28.39 -21.76
CA ASN A 311 43.14 27.59 -22.97
C ASN A 311 42.95 28.43 -24.24
N ASN A 312 43.30 29.73 -24.23
CA ASN A 312 43.23 30.61 -25.39
C ASN A 312 44.50 30.51 -26.24
N THR A 313 44.80 29.30 -26.71
CA THR A 313 45.96 29.04 -27.57
C THR A 313 45.75 29.61 -28.97
N MET A 314 46.85 29.90 -29.68
CA MET A 314 46.81 30.37 -31.08
C MET A 314 46.01 29.43 -31.99
N THR A 315 46.13 28.11 -31.79
CA THR A 315 45.38 27.09 -32.52
C THR A 315 43.86 27.21 -32.32
N ARG A 316 43.43 27.61 -31.11
CA ARG A 316 42.00 27.82 -30.79
C ARG A 316 41.47 29.12 -31.40
N GLN A 317 42.29 30.17 -31.45
CA GLN A 317 41.95 31.41 -32.12
C GLN A 317 41.77 31.18 -33.63
N GLN A 318 42.70 30.48 -34.28
CA GLN A 318 42.60 30.08 -35.68
C GLN A 318 41.36 29.23 -35.96
N SER A 319 41.09 28.22 -35.12
CA SER A 319 39.88 27.39 -35.23
C SER A 319 38.59 28.20 -35.10
N ARG A 320 38.56 29.21 -34.23
CA ARG A 320 37.41 30.12 -34.06
C ARG A 320 37.23 31.04 -35.27
N GLN A 321 38.33 31.52 -35.85
CA GLN A 321 38.28 32.29 -37.10
C GLN A 321 37.72 31.44 -38.23
N LEU A 322 38.20 30.20 -38.41
CA LEU A 322 37.69 29.26 -39.41
C LEU A 322 36.21 28.92 -39.18
N TYR A 323 35.79 28.68 -37.95
CA TYR A 323 34.38 28.45 -37.60
C TYR A 323 33.50 29.66 -37.95
N ASN A 324 33.95 30.87 -37.59
CA ASN A 324 33.23 32.10 -37.89
C ASN A 324 33.16 32.37 -39.39
N GLN A 325 34.23 32.11 -40.13
CA GLN A 325 34.24 32.17 -41.60
C GLN A 325 33.24 31.17 -42.19
N ARG A 326 33.30 29.89 -41.78
CA ARG A 326 32.31 28.87 -42.19
C ARG A 326 30.88 29.29 -41.86
N ARG A 327 30.61 29.85 -40.67
CA ARG A 327 29.29 30.33 -40.29
C ARG A 327 28.82 31.50 -41.15
N ARG A 328 29.71 32.44 -41.50
CA ARG A 328 29.40 33.54 -42.45
C ARG A 328 29.08 33.01 -43.83
N ILE A 329 29.86 32.04 -44.32
CA ILE A 329 29.65 31.34 -45.59
C ILE A 329 28.30 30.61 -45.58
N LEU A 330 28.01 29.84 -44.54
CA LEU A 330 26.73 29.12 -44.38
C LEU A 330 25.55 30.07 -44.25
N LYS A 331 25.67 31.20 -43.54
CA LYS A 331 24.63 32.25 -43.53
C LYS A 331 24.42 32.83 -44.92
N LYS A 332 25.50 33.10 -45.68
CA LYS A 332 25.41 33.59 -47.06
C LYS A 332 24.67 32.59 -47.96
N TYR A 333 24.99 31.29 -47.86
CA TYR A 333 24.31 30.24 -48.61
C TYR A 333 22.89 29.95 -48.11
N SER A 334 22.63 30.05 -46.80
CA SER A 334 21.28 29.93 -46.21
C SER A 334 20.37 31.07 -46.65
N ILE A 335 20.89 32.28 -46.81
CA ILE A 335 20.16 33.41 -47.40
C ILE A 335 19.84 33.11 -48.88
N ILE A 336 20.77 32.49 -49.61
CA ILE A 336 20.55 32.07 -51.00
C ILE A 336 19.46 30.98 -51.08
N ASP A 337 19.44 30.03 -50.14
CA ASP A 337 18.39 29.00 -50.06
C ASP A 337 17.04 29.57 -49.58
N SER A 338 17.03 30.57 -48.68
CA SER A 338 15.80 31.25 -48.26
C SER A 338 15.27 32.24 -49.30
N HIS A 339 16.07 32.58 -50.31
CA HIS A 339 15.64 33.22 -51.55
C HIS A 339 15.07 32.24 -52.59
N LYS A 340 14.81 30.96 -52.24
CA LYS A 340 13.80 30.19 -52.96
C LYS A 340 12.46 30.90 -52.77
N CYS A 341 12.08 31.66 -53.79
CA CYS A 341 10.84 32.42 -53.88
C CYS A 341 9.69 31.57 -53.31
N THR A 342 9.28 31.89 -52.09
CA THR A 342 8.13 31.22 -51.46
C THR A 342 6.91 31.48 -52.35
N SER A 343 5.97 30.53 -52.44
CA SER A 343 4.79 30.68 -53.31
C SER A 343 4.04 32.01 -53.08
N LYS A 344 4.10 32.57 -51.86
CA LYS A 344 3.58 33.90 -51.53
C LYS A 344 4.25 35.04 -52.31
N HIS A 345 5.58 35.04 -52.43
CA HIS A 345 6.30 36.06 -53.21
C HIS A 345 6.06 35.92 -54.71
N LYS A 346 5.93 34.68 -55.20
CA LYS A 346 5.58 34.40 -56.60
C LYS A 346 4.18 34.93 -56.93
N ASN A 347 3.21 34.70 -56.04
CA ASN A 347 1.84 35.19 -56.21
C ASN A 347 1.78 36.72 -56.16
N LEU A 348 2.47 37.36 -55.22
CA LEU A 348 2.54 38.83 -55.15
C LEU A 348 3.18 39.43 -56.41
N TYR A 349 4.24 38.81 -56.93
CA TYR A 349 4.85 39.24 -58.21
C TYR A 349 3.86 39.09 -59.36
N ILE A 350 3.18 37.95 -59.49
CA ILE A 350 2.19 37.71 -60.54
C ILE A 350 1.06 38.73 -60.46
N GLU A 351 0.53 39.01 -59.28
CA GLU A 351 -0.51 40.01 -59.07
C GLU A 351 -0.05 41.42 -59.43
N ASN A 352 1.13 41.83 -58.96
CA ASN A 352 1.69 43.14 -59.28
C ASN A 352 2.00 43.26 -60.79
N PHE A 353 2.45 42.18 -61.43
CA PHE A 353 2.70 42.14 -62.86
C PHE A 353 1.40 42.22 -63.67
N LYS A 354 0.32 41.57 -63.23
CA LYS A 354 -1.02 41.73 -63.82
C LYS A 354 -1.51 43.17 -63.67
N LYS A 355 -1.41 43.77 -62.48
CA LYS A 355 -1.76 45.18 -62.25
C LYS A 355 -0.97 46.11 -63.16
N PHE A 356 0.34 45.89 -63.29
CA PHE A 356 1.21 46.66 -64.17
C PHE A 356 0.81 46.54 -65.64
N ARG A 357 0.51 45.32 -66.13
CA ARG A 357 0.02 45.12 -67.50
C ARG A 357 -1.30 45.84 -67.75
N ASN A 358 -2.24 45.76 -66.82
CA ASN A 358 -3.52 46.46 -66.94
C ASN A 358 -3.33 47.99 -66.99
N ILE A 359 -2.41 48.54 -66.19
CA ILE A 359 -2.09 49.99 -66.22
C ILE A 359 -1.47 50.40 -67.57
N ILE A 360 -0.61 49.57 -68.15
CA ILE A 360 0.05 49.90 -69.42
C ILE A 360 -0.87 49.74 -70.63
N GLN A 361 -1.88 48.86 -70.56
CA GLN A 361 -2.86 48.68 -71.64
C GLN A 361 -3.59 49.97 -72.01
N GLU A 362 -3.89 50.83 -71.03
CA GLU A 362 -4.55 52.12 -71.25
C GLU A 362 -3.64 53.19 -71.87
N GLY A 363 -2.32 52.94 -71.96
CA GLY A 363 -1.36 53.93 -72.47
C GLY A 363 -1.19 55.16 -71.56
N PRO A 364 -0.16 55.99 -71.81
CA PRO A 364 0.03 57.24 -71.08
C PRO A 364 -0.77 58.39 -71.69
N ASP A 365 -2.08 58.25 -71.89
CA ASP A 365 -2.89 59.22 -72.65
C ASP A 365 -3.37 60.42 -71.81
N TYR A 366 -2.96 60.52 -70.55
CA TYR A 366 -3.41 61.56 -69.64
C TYR A 366 -2.37 62.68 -69.55
N ILE A 367 -2.65 63.79 -70.23
CA ILE A 367 -1.76 64.95 -70.28
C ILE A 367 -1.94 65.81 -69.03
N CYS A 368 -0.85 66.01 -68.28
CA CYS A 368 -0.87 66.93 -67.14
C CYS A 368 -0.91 68.39 -67.63
N ILE A 369 -1.93 69.15 -67.24
CA ILE A 369 -2.09 70.56 -67.62
C ILE A 369 -0.95 71.48 -67.15
N SER A 370 -0.22 71.09 -66.10
CA SER A 370 0.86 71.89 -65.52
C SER A 370 2.23 71.62 -66.18
N CYS A 371 2.56 70.35 -66.43
CA CYS A 371 3.87 69.97 -66.98
C CYS A 371 3.84 69.50 -68.43
N GLY A 372 2.66 69.35 -69.06
CA GLY A 372 2.48 68.90 -70.44
C GLY A 372 2.89 67.44 -70.71
N ILE A 373 3.26 66.67 -69.68
CA ILE A 373 3.73 65.29 -69.84
C ILE A 373 2.53 64.35 -69.91
N SER A 374 2.55 63.48 -70.91
CA SER A 374 1.66 62.32 -71.05
C SER A 374 1.97 61.26 -70.00
N LEU A 375 0.98 60.90 -69.19
CA LEU A 375 1.14 60.04 -68.01
C LEU A 375 0.04 58.97 -68.00
N PHE A 376 0.26 57.91 -67.22
CA PHE A 376 -0.74 56.86 -67.01
C PHE A 376 -1.86 57.34 -66.08
N ARG A 377 -3.05 56.75 -66.21
CA ARG A 377 -4.25 57.08 -65.40
C ARG A 377 -3.98 57.11 -63.89
N ASN A 378 -3.13 56.23 -63.40
CA ASN A 378 -2.78 56.12 -61.98
C ASN A 378 -1.85 57.25 -61.49
N GLN A 379 -1.14 57.94 -62.38
CA GLN A 379 -0.20 59.03 -62.07
C GLN A 379 -0.87 60.41 -62.06
N VAL A 380 -2.08 60.50 -62.60
CA VAL A 380 -2.88 61.73 -62.69
C VAL A 380 -4.10 61.70 -61.78
N ILE A 381 -4.62 62.88 -61.47
CA ILE A 381 -5.89 63.12 -60.78
C ILE A 381 -6.69 64.17 -61.56
N PRO A 382 -8.03 64.16 -61.47
CA PRO A 382 -8.83 65.19 -62.12
C PRO A 382 -8.48 66.56 -61.55
N PHE A 383 -8.24 67.51 -62.43
CA PHE A 383 -8.00 68.89 -62.07
C PHE A 383 -9.32 69.60 -61.78
N ILE A 384 -9.42 70.19 -60.59
CA ILE A 384 -10.59 70.97 -60.16
C ILE A 384 -10.05 72.31 -59.70
N GLU A 385 -10.33 73.35 -60.49
CA GLU A 385 -9.72 74.68 -60.35
C GLU A 385 -9.92 75.27 -58.94
N GLU A 386 -11.13 75.13 -58.39
CA GLU A 386 -11.51 75.57 -57.04
C GLU A 386 -10.61 74.99 -55.93
N LYS A 387 -10.07 73.77 -56.12
CA LYS A 387 -9.20 73.14 -55.10
C LYS A 387 -7.84 73.81 -55.01
N TYR A 388 -7.40 74.48 -56.08
CA TYR A 388 -6.09 75.09 -56.19
C TYR A 388 -6.13 76.62 -56.05
N LEU A 389 -7.30 77.26 -56.23
CA LEU A 389 -7.51 78.72 -56.12
C LEU A 389 -7.95 79.23 -54.73
N LYS A 390 -7.75 78.48 -53.64
CA LYS A 390 -8.25 78.85 -52.29
C LYS A 390 -7.81 80.24 -51.82
N GLN A 391 -8.66 80.90 -51.03
CA GLN A 391 -8.50 82.31 -50.56
C GLN A 391 -7.17 82.61 -49.82
N ASN A 392 -6.54 81.62 -49.17
CA ASN A 392 -5.29 81.78 -48.39
C ASN A 392 -3.97 81.55 -49.18
N MET A 393 -4.01 81.57 -50.51
CA MET A 393 -2.79 81.51 -51.33
C MET A 393 -2.09 82.87 -51.36
N SER A 394 -0.75 82.88 -51.26
CA SER A 394 0.05 84.11 -51.42
C SER A 394 -0.30 84.84 -52.72
N PHE A 395 -0.42 86.17 -52.67
CA PHE A 395 -0.85 87.02 -53.78
C PHE A 395 -0.08 86.75 -55.08
N LYS A 396 1.25 86.55 -55.00
CA LYS A 396 2.10 86.18 -56.14
C LYS A 396 1.63 84.90 -56.83
N MET A 397 1.27 83.86 -56.07
CA MET A 397 0.85 82.57 -56.65
C MET A 397 -0.53 82.63 -57.33
N LYS A 398 -1.44 83.49 -56.88
CA LYS A 398 -2.77 83.63 -57.52
C LYS A 398 -2.68 84.15 -58.96
N GLU A 399 -1.67 84.98 -59.26
CA GLU A 399 -1.41 85.53 -60.59
C GLU A 399 -0.80 84.48 -61.55
N TYR A 400 0.06 83.59 -61.03
CA TYR A 400 0.71 82.55 -61.84
C TYR A 400 -0.09 81.25 -61.98
N ILE A 401 -1.08 80.97 -61.12
CA ILE A 401 -1.84 79.71 -61.18
C ILE A 401 -2.67 79.57 -62.46
N PRO A 402 -3.46 80.57 -62.89
CA PRO A 402 -4.18 80.49 -64.16
C PRO A 402 -3.26 80.27 -65.35
N SER A 403 -2.06 80.85 -65.31
CA SER A 403 -1.06 80.68 -66.38
C SER A 403 -0.32 79.33 -66.31
N TYR A 404 -0.28 78.63 -65.17
CA TYR A 404 0.31 77.29 -65.07
C TYR A 404 -0.41 76.23 -65.91
N PHE A 405 -1.63 76.51 -66.34
CA PHE A 405 -2.48 75.53 -66.98
C PHE A 405 -2.59 75.83 -68.47
N ILE A 406 -2.23 74.84 -69.29
CA ILE A 406 -2.49 74.89 -70.73
C ILE A 406 -4.00 74.90 -70.93
N ASP A 407 -4.50 75.83 -71.74
CA ASP A 407 -5.91 75.85 -72.13
C ASP A 407 -6.15 74.79 -73.21
N ILE A 408 -6.35 73.56 -72.77
CA ILE A 408 -6.74 72.43 -73.61
C ILE A 408 -8.24 72.58 -73.89
N SER A 409 -8.62 72.61 -75.16
CA SER A 409 -9.95 72.93 -75.69
C SER A 409 -11.13 72.27 -74.96
N SER A 410 -11.87 73.10 -74.22
CA SER A 410 -13.33 73.19 -73.96
C SER A 410 -14.29 71.97 -73.92
N SER A 411 -13.90 70.70 -73.83
CA SER A 411 -14.89 69.65 -73.47
C SER A 411 -14.38 68.39 -72.75
N GLU A 412 -13.06 68.23 -72.56
CA GLU A 412 -12.51 67.04 -71.92
C GLU A 412 -12.09 67.29 -70.46
N LEU A 413 -12.22 66.25 -69.62
CA LEU A 413 -11.76 66.25 -68.24
C LEU A 413 -10.28 66.66 -68.18
N LYS A 414 -9.97 67.80 -67.53
CA LYS A 414 -8.59 68.27 -67.33
C LYS A 414 -7.88 67.40 -66.28
N TRP A 415 -6.63 67.02 -66.53
CA TRP A 415 -5.83 66.16 -65.63
C TRP A 415 -4.59 66.87 -65.10
N ILE A 416 -4.23 66.62 -63.84
CA ILE A 416 -2.99 67.09 -63.24
C ILE A 416 -2.22 65.91 -62.62
N CYS A 417 -0.91 65.85 -62.82
CA CYS A 417 -0.08 64.82 -62.22
C CYS A 417 0.03 65.02 -60.71
N ARG A 418 0.17 63.91 -59.96
CA ARG A 418 0.27 63.97 -58.49
C ARG A 418 1.40 64.88 -58.00
N LEU A 419 2.55 64.86 -58.68
CA LEU A 419 3.71 65.69 -58.33
C LEU A 419 3.42 67.19 -58.47
N CYS A 420 2.84 67.62 -59.59
CA CYS A 420 2.47 69.03 -59.80
C CYS A 420 1.38 69.45 -58.82
N SER A 421 0.36 68.61 -58.61
CA SER A 421 -0.69 68.86 -57.63
C SER A 421 -0.11 69.09 -56.23
N ASP A 422 0.80 68.23 -55.77
CA ASP A 422 1.39 68.32 -54.43
C ASP A 422 2.25 69.58 -54.26
N LYS A 423 2.94 70.01 -55.33
CA LYS A 423 3.74 71.24 -55.33
C LYS A 423 2.87 72.49 -55.29
N ILE A 424 1.82 72.55 -56.12
CA ILE A 424 0.87 73.68 -56.14
C ILE A 424 0.14 73.80 -54.80
N LYS A 425 -0.30 72.68 -54.20
CA LYS A 425 -0.90 72.67 -52.85
C LYS A 425 0.02 73.22 -51.76
N LYS A 426 1.33 73.06 -51.93
CA LYS A 426 2.37 73.60 -51.03
C LYS A 426 2.78 75.05 -51.37
N GLN A 427 2.06 75.72 -52.28
CA GLN A 427 2.37 77.06 -52.76
C GLN A 427 3.77 77.15 -53.41
N GLN A 428 4.20 76.08 -54.10
CA GLN A 428 5.48 76.00 -54.81
C GLN A 428 5.25 75.79 -56.31
N LEU A 429 6.09 76.43 -57.14
CA LEU A 429 6.15 76.18 -58.57
C LEU A 429 6.62 74.73 -58.82
N PRO A 430 5.86 73.89 -59.56
CA PRO A 430 6.34 72.59 -59.95
C PRO A 430 7.59 72.72 -60.84
N SER A 431 8.66 72.00 -60.50
CA SER A 431 9.94 72.09 -61.24
C SER A 431 9.84 71.67 -62.71
N ARG A 432 8.82 70.88 -63.05
CA ARG A 432 8.54 70.42 -64.42
C ARG A 432 7.44 71.22 -65.10
N ALA A 433 6.97 72.32 -64.50
CA ALA A 433 5.93 73.14 -65.11
C ALA A 433 6.42 73.72 -66.44
N LEU A 434 5.59 73.70 -67.48
CA LEU A 434 5.94 74.29 -68.78
C LEU A 434 6.22 75.79 -68.67
N LEU A 435 5.50 76.48 -67.77
CA LEU A 435 5.74 77.88 -67.47
C LEU A 435 7.13 78.18 -66.91
N ASN A 436 7.77 77.20 -66.26
CA ASN A 436 9.14 77.37 -65.80
C ASN A 436 10.15 77.33 -66.95
N LYS A 437 9.72 77.23 -68.22
CA LYS A 437 10.58 77.15 -69.43
C LYS A 437 11.68 76.06 -69.35
N LEU A 438 11.49 75.05 -68.50
CA LEU A 438 12.52 74.07 -68.11
C LEU A 438 13.80 74.72 -67.55
N GLU A 439 13.70 75.94 -67.03
CA GLU A 439 14.77 76.71 -66.43
C GLU A 439 15.27 75.95 -65.20
N ILE A 440 16.55 75.55 -65.28
CA ILE A 440 17.24 74.83 -64.22
C ILE A 440 17.67 75.89 -63.22
N CYS A 441 17.31 75.72 -61.94
CA CYS A 441 17.81 76.59 -60.89
C CYS A 441 19.34 76.65 -60.95
N GLU A 442 19.91 77.84 -60.84
CA GLU A 442 21.37 77.97 -60.80
C GLU A 442 21.97 77.08 -59.72
N ILE A 443 23.11 76.46 -60.04
CA ILE A 443 23.86 75.66 -59.07
C ILE A 443 24.22 76.58 -57.89
N PRO A 444 23.84 76.23 -56.65
CA PRO A 444 24.20 77.00 -55.46
C PRO A 444 25.71 77.29 -55.42
N ALA A 445 26.10 78.47 -54.94
CA ALA A 445 27.51 78.90 -54.94
C ALA A 445 28.41 77.93 -54.16
N GLU A 446 27.87 77.29 -53.13
CA GLU A 446 28.50 76.26 -52.32
C GLU A 446 28.83 75.01 -53.15
N LEU A 447 27.95 74.64 -54.08
CA LEU A 447 28.13 73.47 -54.95
C LEU A 447 28.99 73.77 -56.19
N LYS A 448 29.04 75.03 -56.63
CA LYS A 448 29.92 75.48 -57.73
C LYS A 448 31.41 75.25 -57.38
N LYS A 449 31.78 75.38 -56.10
CA LYS A 449 33.17 75.26 -55.60
C LYS A 449 33.67 73.82 -55.43
N LEU A 450 32.80 72.82 -55.52
CA LEU A 450 33.19 71.43 -55.28
C LEU A 450 34.08 70.89 -56.40
N ASN A 451 35.11 70.14 -56.02
CA ASN A 451 35.96 69.43 -56.96
C ASN A 451 35.24 68.20 -57.56
N ASN A 452 35.83 67.57 -58.59
CA ASN A 452 35.19 66.45 -59.28
C ASN A 452 34.92 65.24 -58.37
N LEU A 453 35.78 64.97 -57.38
CA LEU A 453 35.62 63.87 -56.43
C LEU A 453 34.45 64.16 -55.47
N GLU A 454 34.40 65.35 -54.90
CA GLU A 454 33.35 65.80 -53.99
C GLU A 454 31.99 65.80 -54.68
N LYS A 455 31.91 66.32 -55.92
CA LYS A 455 30.71 66.25 -56.77
C LYS A 455 30.22 64.81 -56.93
N HIS A 456 31.12 63.85 -57.11
CA HIS A 456 30.76 62.43 -57.20
C HIS A 456 30.28 61.85 -55.87
N LEU A 457 30.87 62.26 -54.75
CA LEU A 457 30.49 61.79 -53.41
C LEU A 457 29.12 62.32 -52.95
N ILE A 458 28.74 63.53 -53.36
CA ILE A 458 27.44 64.11 -53.02
C ILE A 458 26.36 63.84 -54.07
N ALA A 459 26.72 63.23 -55.21
CA ALA A 459 25.76 62.91 -56.25
C ALA A 459 24.69 61.95 -55.71
N LEU A 460 23.43 62.26 -55.98
CA LEU A 460 22.25 61.47 -55.57
C LEU A 460 22.32 60.00 -56.05
N ARG A 461 23.15 59.74 -57.07
CA ARG A 461 23.52 58.42 -57.55
C ARG A 461 25.03 58.23 -57.37
N LEU A 462 25.43 57.78 -56.18
CA LEU A 462 26.81 57.35 -55.90
C LEU A 462 27.20 56.18 -56.83
N PRO A 463 28.26 56.30 -57.65
CA PRO A 463 28.69 55.25 -58.56
C PRO A 463 29.58 54.24 -57.83
N PHE A 464 29.06 53.60 -56.78
CA PHE A 464 29.73 52.40 -56.28
C PHE A 464 29.35 51.24 -57.20
N MET A 465 30.26 50.92 -58.11
CA MET A 465 30.15 49.73 -58.95
C MET A 465 30.12 48.50 -58.05
N LYS A 466 29.07 47.68 -58.19
CA LYS A 466 29.11 46.29 -57.75
C LYS A 466 29.30 45.41 -58.98
N ILE A 467 30.48 44.83 -59.12
CA ILE A 467 30.68 43.71 -60.03
C ILE A 467 29.84 42.56 -59.48
N VAL A 468 28.86 42.13 -60.27
CA VAL A 468 28.02 40.98 -59.94
C VAL A 468 28.29 39.89 -60.95
N ASN A 469 28.39 38.65 -60.47
CA ASN A 469 28.36 37.52 -61.38
C ASN A 469 26.95 37.45 -61.95
N LEU A 470 26.80 37.57 -63.27
CA LEU A 470 25.53 37.26 -63.91
C LEU A 470 25.30 35.76 -63.75
N THR A 471 24.07 35.38 -63.44
CA THR A 471 23.69 33.97 -63.34
C THR A 471 23.71 33.34 -64.73
N SER A 472 24.89 33.03 -65.24
CA SER A 472 25.05 32.03 -66.30
C SER A 472 24.91 30.67 -65.62
N GLY A 473 23.95 29.89 -66.07
CA GLY A 473 23.67 28.57 -65.51
C GLY A 473 24.94 27.71 -65.48
N LYS A 474 25.14 26.99 -64.36
CA LYS A 474 26.04 25.84 -64.16
C LYS A 474 27.51 25.92 -64.63
N LEU A 475 28.01 27.01 -65.20
CA LEU A 475 29.43 27.12 -65.53
C LEU A 475 30.24 27.72 -64.38
N SER A 476 31.41 27.11 -64.13
CA SER A 476 32.37 27.43 -63.06
C SER A 476 32.59 28.94 -62.88
N SER A 477 32.70 29.38 -61.63
CA SER A 477 32.82 30.79 -61.23
C SER A 477 34.00 31.56 -61.84
N ARG A 478 34.95 30.86 -62.48
CA ARG A 478 36.06 31.48 -63.23
C ARG A 478 35.69 31.89 -64.66
N LEU A 479 34.62 31.31 -65.23
CA LEU A 479 34.12 31.57 -66.59
C LEU A 479 32.77 32.30 -66.62
N ALA A 480 32.22 32.63 -65.44
CA ALA A 480 30.95 33.33 -65.34
C ALA A 480 31.08 34.77 -65.88
N GLN A 481 30.20 35.13 -66.81
CA GLN A 481 30.12 36.50 -67.33
C GLN A 481 29.86 37.48 -66.17
N LYS A 482 30.72 38.49 -66.05
CA LYS A 482 30.57 39.55 -65.06
C LYS A 482 29.66 40.64 -65.62
N GLY A 483 28.64 41.01 -64.86
CA GLY A 483 27.77 42.12 -65.15
C GLY A 483 28.08 43.31 -64.24
N THR A 484 27.78 44.50 -64.72
CA THR A 484 27.86 45.74 -63.95
C THR A 484 26.45 46.18 -63.55
N LYS A 485 26.30 46.71 -62.33
CA LYS A 485 25.08 47.37 -61.89
C LYS A 485 25.41 48.81 -61.51
N GLY A 486 25.01 49.75 -62.36
CA GLY A 486 25.25 51.20 -62.22
C GLY A 486 25.56 51.87 -63.57
N PRO A 487 25.59 53.22 -63.63
CA PRO A 487 26.01 53.97 -64.82
C PRO A 487 27.49 53.73 -65.18
N LEU A 488 27.84 53.81 -66.47
CA LEU A 488 29.17 53.50 -67.03
C LEU A 488 29.84 54.75 -67.60
N HIS A 489 31.13 54.95 -67.30
CA HIS A 489 32.01 55.89 -68.01
C HIS A 489 33.27 55.15 -68.44
N CYS A 490 33.62 55.21 -69.72
CA CYS A 490 34.89 54.70 -70.24
C CYS A 490 35.96 55.77 -70.01
N VAL A 491 36.93 55.50 -69.15
CA VAL A 491 38.17 56.28 -69.07
C VAL A 491 39.22 55.52 -69.86
N PRO A 492 39.89 56.12 -70.85
CA PRO A 492 41.01 55.47 -71.53
C PRO A 492 42.11 55.18 -70.50
N SER A 493 42.49 53.91 -70.39
CA SER A 493 43.62 53.48 -69.56
C SER A 493 44.73 53.05 -70.48
N ASP A 494 45.96 53.46 -70.18
CA ASP A 494 47.12 53.09 -70.96
C ASP A 494 47.39 51.58 -70.79
N VAL A 495 47.41 50.86 -71.92
CA VAL A 495 47.40 49.40 -71.93
C VAL A 495 48.75 48.84 -71.46
N GLN A 496 49.82 49.62 -71.58
CA GLN A 496 51.16 49.18 -71.18
C GLN A 496 51.30 48.96 -69.66
N ASP A 497 50.63 49.75 -68.84
CA ASP A 497 50.72 49.65 -67.37
C ASP A 497 49.90 48.49 -66.79
N THR A 498 48.96 47.92 -67.55
CA THR A 498 47.97 46.95 -67.03
C THR A 498 48.24 45.49 -67.41
N VAL A 499 49.20 45.21 -68.31
CA VAL A 499 49.42 43.86 -68.86
C VAL A 499 50.54 43.07 -68.13
N THR A 500 51.31 43.66 -67.24
CA THR A 500 52.42 42.97 -66.53
C THR A 500 52.01 42.03 -65.39
N ILE A 501 50.72 41.78 -65.15
CA ILE A 501 50.25 40.89 -64.06
C ILE A 501 49.26 39.83 -64.57
N LEU A 502 49.50 39.21 -65.72
CA LEU A 502 48.79 37.99 -66.12
C LEU A 502 49.71 36.77 -66.21
#